data_AF-A0A3B3TT35-F1
#
_entry.id   AF-A0A3B3TT35-F1
#
_cell.length_a   1.000
_cell.length_b   1.000
_cell.length_c   1.000
_cell.angle_alpha   90.00
_cell.angle_beta   90.00
_cell.angle_gamma   90.00
#
_symmetry.space_group_name_H-M   'P 1'
#
loop_
_entity.id
_entity.type
_entity.pdbx_description
1 polymer ?
#
loop_
_entity_poly.entity_id
_entity_poly.type
_entity_poly.pdbx_seq_one_letter_code
_entity_poly.pdbx_strand_id
1 'polypeptide(L)'
;MELRLSVCVLLLLCAAESSNGGKILVWYTEASHWINMKPVLETLVDRGHQVTVLIPSASMFMNSSEPSRFQYEPFNISVSLKDIESFLKEFLHFGIYEMDFMGYFQIYVRFIELIKNNMKVSFSMLDGVVKSETIMKKLKKGNYDVLFSDPVYPGSDLTADILGIPLIYSLRFSLAHNWERMCGQLPAPPSFVPGAMSKLTDKMNFSERLWNVLFYALQDVVIDQFMWKDLDKYYSEVKGTPTSACEMMGNADFWLMRTYWDFDFPRPLLPNFKFIGGIHCKPAKPLPKEIEKFVQSSGDAGIVVFSLGSMVKNLTTEKANMIASALAQLPQKVLWRYSGEKPQTLGSNTRVYDWIPQNDLLGHPKTKAFITHGGTNGIYEAIYHGVPMVGIPMFGDQPDNMVHMEAKGAAVTVKLNFMTIESLRDAVNTVINDKSYKENVMRLSKIHHDRPMSPRDEAVFWIEFTMRNKGAKHLKVQAHELTWYQYHSLDVLAFLLIIDLLLIFILFKSCSFCFKRCCSRKNTKRKAE
;
A
#
# COMPACT_ATOMS: atom_id res chain seq x y z
N MET A 1 35.51 37.83 35.41
CA MET A 1 34.13 37.59 34.91
C MET A 1 34.16 36.96 33.50
N GLU A 2 35.09 37.37 32.65
CA GLU A 2 35.29 36.82 31.28
C GLU A 2 35.54 35.31 31.24
N LEU A 3 36.36 34.76 32.14
CA LEU A 3 36.64 33.31 32.17
C LEU A 3 35.38 32.46 32.40
N ARG A 4 34.40 32.97 33.16
CA ARG A 4 33.13 32.27 33.42
C ARG A 4 32.22 32.29 32.20
N LEU A 5 32.25 33.37 31.41
CA LEU A 5 31.48 33.50 30.19
C LEU A 5 31.97 32.50 29.12
N SER A 6 33.29 32.38 28.95
CA SER A 6 33.90 31.42 28.00
C SER A 6 33.63 29.97 28.38
N VAL A 7 33.65 29.63 29.68
CA VAL A 7 33.31 28.28 30.16
C VAL A 7 31.82 27.97 29.97
N CYS A 8 30.92 28.94 30.18
CA CYS A 8 29.50 28.75 29.89
C CYS A 8 29.21 28.60 28.38
N VAL A 9 29.91 29.33 27.51
CA VAL A 9 29.78 29.17 26.05
C VAL A 9 30.33 27.83 25.58
N LEU A 10 31.48 27.38 26.12
CA LEU A 10 32.02 26.04 25.85
C LEU A 10 31.11 24.94 26.38
N LEU A 11 30.53 25.09 27.56
CA LEU A 11 29.54 24.15 28.11
C LEU A 11 28.24 24.15 27.30
N LEU A 12 27.80 25.28 26.75
CA LEU A 12 26.66 25.36 25.82
C LEU A 12 26.98 24.70 24.47
N LEU A 13 28.21 24.82 23.99
CA LEU A 13 28.70 24.14 22.77
C LEU A 13 28.97 22.64 22.99
N CYS A 14 29.28 22.21 24.21
CA CYS A 14 29.40 20.80 24.59
C CYS A 14 28.05 20.16 25.00
N ALA A 15 27.10 20.95 25.51
CA ALA A 15 25.73 20.52 25.83
C ALA A 15 24.82 20.54 24.61
N ALA A 16 25.16 21.31 23.58
CA ALA A 16 24.83 20.95 22.22
C ALA A 16 25.65 19.70 21.88
N GLU A 17 25.17 18.52 22.30
CA GLU A 17 25.44 17.33 21.49
C GLU A 17 25.18 17.78 20.06
N SER A 18 26.24 17.83 19.25
CA SER A 18 26.08 18.02 17.82
C SER A 18 25.16 16.90 17.37
N SER A 19 23.87 17.19 17.25
CA SER A 19 22.85 16.24 16.81
C SER A 19 23.17 15.98 15.35
N ASN A 20 24.11 15.07 15.13
CA ASN A 20 24.59 14.78 13.79
C ASN A 20 23.51 13.94 13.14
N GLY A 21 22.55 14.61 12.49
CA GLY A 21 21.48 13.94 11.78
C GLY A 21 22.10 13.04 10.70
N GLY A 22 21.62 11.80 10.63
CA GLY A 22 22.07 10.87 9.59
C GLY A 22 21.71 11.33 8.18
N LYS A 23 22.40 10.73 7.22
CA LYS A 23 22.23 10.93 5.77
C LYS A 23 21.34 9.85 5.19
N ILE A 24 20.21 10.26 4.64
CA ILE A 24 19.16 9.37 4.17
C ILE A 24 19.11 9.47 2.65
N LEU A 25 19.30 8.33 2.00
CA LEU A 25 19.07 8.18 0.57
C LEU A 25 17.63 7.74 0.34
N VAL A 26 16.92 8.42 -0.55
CA VAL A 26 15.52 8.10 -0.86
C VAL A 26 15.42 7.61 -2.30
N TRP A 27 14.86 6.42 -2.48
CA TRP A 27 14.54 5.89 -3.80
C TRP A 27 13.41 6.68 -4.46
N TYR A 28 13.48 6.87 -5.77
CA TYR A 28 12.48 7.65 -6.49
C TYR A 28 11.12 6.92 -6.49
N THR A 29 10.03 7.70 -6.57
CA THR A 29 8.66 7.20 -6.73
C THR A 29 7.77 8.31 -7.28
N GLU A 30 6.52 8.01 -7.62
CA GLU A 30 5.63 8.95 -8.32
C GLU A 30 4.26 9.09 -7.65
N ALA A 31 3.48 10.09 -8.10
CA ALA A 31 2.08 10.30 -7.76
C ALA A 31 1.77 10.24 -6.24
N SER A 32 0.81 9.41 -5.82
CA SER A 32 0.37 9.28 -4.43
C SER A 32 1.43 8.65 -3.52
N HIS A 33 2.35 7.85 -4.06
CA HIS A 33 3.45 7.26 -3.30
C HIS A 33 4.43 8.36 -2.86
N TRP A 34 4.77 9.27 -3.78
CA TRP A 34 5.60 10.44 -3.47
C TRP A 34 4.93 11.37 -2.44
N ILE A 35 3.64 11.67 -2.62
CA ILE A 35 2.87 12.50 -1.68
C ILE A 35 2.86 11.92 -0.26
N ASN A 36 2.87 10.59 -0.12
CA ASN A 36 2.93 9.91 1.18
C ASN A 36 4.30 9.99 1.84
N MET A 37 5.38 9.83 1.07
CA MET A 37 6.73 9.85 1.62
C MET A 37 7.14 11.26 2.03
N LYS A 38 6.76 12.29 1.27
CA LYS A 38 7.20 13.68 1.48
C LYS A 38 7.01 14.19 2.93
N PRO A 39 5.86 14.01 3.61
CA PRO A 39 5.70 14.40 5.01
C PRO A 39 6.70 13.76 5.99
N VAL A 40 7.08 12.50 5.74
CA VAL A 40 8.10 11.79 6.54
C VAL A 40 9.46 12.41 6.29
N LEU A 41 9.81 12.68 5.03
CA LEU A 41 11.07 13.33 4.65
C LEU A 41 11.19 14.74 5.25
N GLU A 42 10.12 15.53 5.20
CA GLU A 42 10.08 16.86 5.81
C GLU A 42 10.32 16.81 7.33
N THR A 43 9.76 15.81 8.01
CA THR A 43 9.95 15.62 9.45
C THR A 43 11.37 15.15 9.78
N LEU A 44 11.98 14.32 8.93
CA LEU A 44 13.38 13.95 9.06
C LEU A 44 14.29 15.18 8.92
N VAL A 45 14.01 16.07 7.96
CA VAL A 45 14.72 17.34 7.83
C VAL A 45 14.50 18.24 9.05
N ASP A 46 13.28 18.32 9.59
CA ASP A 46 12.98 19.04 10.84
C ASP A 46 13.80 18.53 12.03
N ARG A 47 14.12 17.23 12.05
CA ARG A 47 14.97 16.60 13.07
C ARG A 47 16.47 16.64 12.75
N GLY A 48 16.87 17.41 11.73
CA GLY A 48 18.28 17.66 11.40
C GLY A 48 18.93 16.64 10.47
N HIS A 49 18.18 15.70 9.90
CA HIS A 49 18.70 14.73 8.93
C HIS A 49 18.95 15.35 7.55
N GLN A 50 19.98 14.86 6.87
CA GLN A 50 20.24 15.21 5.47
C GLN A 50 19.53 14.21 4.57
N VAL A 51 18.55 14.68 3.79
CA VAL A 51 17.79 13.83 2.88
C VAL A 51 18.20 14.10 1.43
N THR A 52 18.59 13.05 0.71
CA THR A 52 18.87 13.09 -0.73
C THR A 52 17.89 12.17 -1.46
N VAL A 53 17.14 12.73 -2.40
CA VAL A 53 16.09 12.03 -3.13
C VAL A 53 16.52 11.83 -4.58
N LEU A 54 16.58 10.58 -5.02
CA LEU A 54 16.78 10.28 -6.43
C LEU A 54 15.57 10.75 -7.25
N ILE A 55 15.81 11.34 -8.41
CA ILE A 55 14.75 11.76 -9.32
C ILE A 55 15.10 11.43 -10.77
N PRO A 56 14.27 10.69 -11.52
CA PRO A 56 14.53 10.40 -12.92
C PRO A 56 14.35 11.66 -13.77
N SER A 57 15.08 11.74 -14.90
CA SER A 57 14.94 12.83 -15.88
C SER A 57 13.53 12.95 -16.48
N ALA A 58 12.72 11.91 -16.37
CA ALA A 58 11.32 11.88 -16.80
C ALA A 58 10.38 11.65 -15.61
N SER A 59 10.41 12.56 -14.62
CA SER A 59 9.44 12.55 -13.52
C SER A 59 8.17 13.33 -13.85
N MET A 60 7.01 12.79 -13.47
CA MET A 60 5.71 13.42 -13.71
C MET A 60 5.21 14.25 -12.52
N PHE A 61 5.46 13.79 -11.30
CA PHE A 61 4.89 14.38 -10.08
C PHE A 61 5.95 14.94 -9.13
N MET A 62 7.23 14.59 -9.31
CA MET A 62 8.32 15.21 -8.56
C MET A 62 8.83 16.41 -9.34
N ASN A 63 8.92 17.56 -8.68
CA ASN A 63 9.43 18.79 -9.28
C ASN A 63 10.70 19.23 -8.54
N SER A 64 11.86 19.05 -9.18
CA SER A 64 13.15 19.49 -8.64
C SER A 64 13.36 21.00 -8.70
N SER A 65 12.51 21.73 -9.45
CA SER A 65 12.55 23.20 -9.54
C SER A 65 11.79 23.87 -8.40
N GLU A 66 10.95 23.14 -7.66
CA GLU A 66 10.27 23.66 -6.48
C GLU A 66 11.23 23.77 -5.29
N PRO A 67 11.14 24.84 -4.48
CA PRO A 67 11.89 24.94 -3.24
C PRO A 67 11.60 23.72 -2.36
N SER A 68 12.63 22.89 -2.17
CA SER A 68 12.57 21.71 -1.31
C SER A 68 13.51 21.89 -0.12
N ARG A 69 13.10 21.32 1.01
CA ARG A 69 13.93 21.25 2.22
C ARG A 69 14.95 20.10 2.18
N PHE A 70 14.92 19.29 1.14
CA PHE A 70 15.83 18.18 0.89
C PHE A 70 16.45 18.28 -0.51
N GLN A 71 17.58 17.60 -0.71
CA GLN A 71 18.33 17.63 -1.96
C GLN A 71 17.75 16.64 -2.97
N TYR A 72 17.62 17.06 -4.23
CA TYR A 72 17.36 16.15 -5.34
C TYR A 72 18.66 15.74 -6.03
N GLU A 73 18.76 14.46 -6.38
CA GLU A 73 19.85 13.89 -7.16
C GLU A 73 19.30 13.34 -8.48
N PRO A 74 19.39 14.11 -9.57
CA PRO A 74 18.82 13.70 -10.85
C PRO A 74 19.65 12.59 -11.51
N PHE A 75 18.98 11.66 -12.17
CA PHE A 75 19.61 10.65 -13.02
C PHE A 75 18.88 10.52 -14.35
N ASN A 76 19.62 10.19 -15.41
CA ASN A 76 19.06 10.06 -16.75
C ASN A 76 18.51 8.66 -16.98
N ILE A 77 17.36 8.59 -17.65
CA ILE A 77 16.77 7.33 -18.10
C ILE A 77 16.57 7.36 -19.63
N SER A 78 16.45 6.18 -20.24
CA SER A 78 16.26 6.05 -21.69
C SER A 78 14.81 6.28 -22.15
N VAL A 79 13.86 6.25 -21.23
CA VAL A 79 12.43 6.43 -21.50
C VAL A 79 12.05 7.92 -21.42
N SER A 80 11.24 8.39 -22.38
CA SER A 80 10.80 9.79 -22.39
C SER A 80 9.61 10.04 -21.45
N LEU A 81 9.43 11.28 -21.00
CA LEU A 81 8.26 11.67 -20.21
C LEU A 81 6.94 11.38 -20.94
N LYS A 82 6.92 11.53 -22.27
CA LYS A 82 5.74 11.26 -23.10
C LYS A 82 5.35 9.77 -23.09
N ASP A 83 6.32 8.88 -23.04
CA ASP A 83 6.07 7.44 -22.97
C ASP A 83 5.45 7.05 -21.62
N ILE A 84 5.95 7.64 -20.53
CA ILE A 84 5.39 7.45 -19.18
C ILE A 84 3.96 7.99 -19.12
N GLU A 85 3.72 9.18 -19.66
CA GLU A 85 2.37 9.75 -19.76
C GLU A 85 1.42 8.88 -20.57
N SER A 86 1.91 8.29 -21.68
CA SER A 86 1.11 7.40 -22.52
C SER A 86 0.75 6.12 -21.78
N PHE A 87 1.71 5.52 -21.07
CA PHE A 87 1.47 4.34 -20.25
C PHE A 87 0.44 4.62 -19.15
N LEU A 88 0.57 5.75 -18.44
CA LEU A 88 -0.41 6.13 -17.42
C LEU A 88 -1.80 6.31 -18.02
N LYS A 89 -1.92 6.95 -19.20
CA LYS A 89 -3.22 7.11 -19.89
C LYS A 89 -3.83 5.76 -20.26
N GLU A 90 -3.05 4.83 -20.80
CA GLU A 90 -3.52 3.49 -21.15
C GLU A 90 -3.99 2.73 -19.89
N PHE A 91 -3.18 2.74 -18.82
CA PHE A 91 -3.51 2.09 -17.56
C PHE A 91 -4.82 2.63 -16.96
N LEU A 92 -4.98 3.95 -16.93
CA LEU A 92 -6.20 4.59 -16.44
C LEU A 92 -7.40 4.30 -17.35
N HIS A 93 -7.22 4.34 -18.68
CA HIS A 93 -8.31 4.05 -19.61
C HIS A 93 -8.82 2.62 -19.43
N PHE A 94 -7.91 1.65 -19.37
CA PHE A 94 -8.21 0.24 -19.11
C PHE A 94 -9.00 0.07 -17.80
N GLY A 95 -8.48 0.64 -16.70
CA GLY A 95 -9.12 0.53 -15.39
C GLY A 95 -10.50 1.18 -15.32
N ILE A 96 -10.65 2.38 -15.89
CA ILE A 96 -11.85 3.20 -15.73
C ILE A 96 -12.96 2.80 -16.69
N TYR A 97 -12.65 2.50 -17.95
CA TYR A 97 -13.65 2.41 -19.01
C TYR A 97 -13.77 1.02 -19.66
N GLU A 98 -12.75 0.17 -19.56
CA GLU A 98 -12.74 -1.14 -20.25
C GLU A 98 -13.03 -2.31 -19.28
N MET A 99 -12.36 -2.31 -18.12
CA MET A 99 -12.30 -3.47 -17.21
C MET A 99 -13.69 -3.96 -16.78
N ASP A 100 -14.64 -3.06 -16.53
CA ASP A 100 -16.01 -3.40 -16.10
C ASP A 100 -16.83 -4.17 -17.15
N PHE A 101 -16.40 -4.14 -18.42
CA PHE A 101 -17.08 -4.78 -19.54
C PHE A 101 -16.34 -6.01 -20.08
N MET A 102 -15.23 -6.39 -19.45
CA MET A 102 -14.37 -7.51 -19.88
C MET A 102 -14.61 -8.78 -19.05
N GLY A 103 -14.41 -9.94 -19.67
CA GLY A 103 -14.32 -11.21 -18.95
C GLY A 103 -12.99 -11.34 -18.19
N TYR A 104 -12.97 -12.14 -17.11
CA TYR A 104 -11.76 -12.30 -16.28
C TYR A 104 -10.50 -12.66 -17.07
N PHE A 105 -10.59 -13.58 -18.04
CA PHE A 105 -9.44 -13.95 -18.86
C PHE A 105 -8.86 -12.76 -19.65
N GLN A 106 -9.73 -11.93 -20.25
CA GLN A 106 -9.31 -10.73 -20.99
C GLN A 106 -8.65 -9.70 -20.05
N ILE A 107 -9.21 -9.50 -18.86
CA ILE A 107 -8.63 -8.64 -17.82
C ILE A 107 -7.21 -9.11 -17.49
N TYR A 108 -6.99 -10.42 -17.29
CA TYR A 108 -5.66 -10.96 -16.99
C TYR A 108 -4.68 -10.78 -18.15
N VAL A 109 -5.10 -11.02 -19.40
CA VAL A 109 -4.23 -10.81 -20.57
C VAL A 109 -3.78 -9.34 -20.65
N ARG A 110 -4.72 -8.39 -20.53
CA ARG A 110 -4.42 -6.95 -20.52
C ARG A 110 -3.53 -6.57 -19.32
N PHE A 111 -3.78 -7.13 -18.15
CA PHE A 111 -2.97 -6.88 -16.96
C PHE A 111 -1.52 -7.37 -17.13
N ILE A 112 -1.31 -8.54 -17.74
CA ILE A 112 0.04 -9.06 -18.05
C ILE A 112 0.77 -8.15 -19.05
N GLU A 113 0.08 -7.64 -20.07
CA GLU A 113 0.66 -6.67 -21.02
C GLU A 113 1.11 -5.38 -20.30
N LEU A 114 0.28 -4.86 -19.39
CA LEU A 114 0.60 -3.68 -18.59
C LEU A 114 1.79 -3.93 -17.66
N ILE A 115 1.87 -5.09 -16.99
CA ILE A 115 3.04 -5.47 -16.17
C ILE A 115 4.30 -5.48 -17.03
N LYS A 116 4.28 -6.13 -18.20
CA LYS A 116 5.46 -6.20 -19.09
C LYS A 116 5.93 -4.81 -19.53
N ASN A 117 5.00 -3.91 -19.85
CA ASN A 117 5.35 -2.55 -20.22
C ASN A 117 5.89 -1.76 -19.02
N ASN A 118 5.29 -1.90 -17.84
CA ASN A 118 5.80 -1.31 -16.61
C ASN A 118 7.22 -1.80 -16.29
N MET A 119 7.50 -3.10 -16.45
CA MET A 119 8.83 -3.68 -16.22
C MET A 119 9.90 -3.11 -17.15
N LYS A 120 9.56 -2.83 -18.42
CA LYS A 120 10.49 -2.14 -19.34
C LYS A 120 10.87 -0.74 -18.83
N VAL A 121 9.89 0.01 -18.35
CA VAL A 121 10.12 1.34 -17.77
C VAL A 121 10.96 1.23 -16.49
N SER A 122 10.61 0.29 -15.61
CA SER A 122 11.36 0.01 -14.39
C SER A 122 12.83 -0.30 -14.69
N PHE A 123 13.14 -1.18 -15.65
CA PHE A 123 14.53 -1.48 -16.01
C PHE A 123 15.31 -0.28 -16.54
N SER A 124 14.67 0.59 -17.33
CA SER A 124 15.29 1.85 -17.76
C SER A 124 15.68 2.74 -16.58
N MET A 125 14.82 2.79 -15.56
CA MET A 125 15.11 3.55 -14.35
C MET A 125 16.21 2.90 -13.50
N LEU A 126 16.22 1.56 -13.37
CA LEU A 126 17.31 0.84 -12.69
C LEU A 126 18.65 1.07 -13.39
N ASP A 127 18.70 1.00 -14.73
CA ASP A 127 19.92 1.24 -15.49
C ASP A 127 20.49 2.64 -15.25
N GLY A 128 19.61 3.64 -15.17
CA GLY A 128 19.97 5.03 -14.87
C GLY A 128 20.69 5.24 -13.53
N VAL A 129 20.51 4.32 -12.57
CA VAL A 129 21.16 4.36 -11.26
C VAL A 129 22.26 3.31 -11.13
N VAL A 130 21.92 2.04 -11.32
CA VAL A 130 22.76 0.88 -10.99
C VAL A 130 23.86 0.66 -12.03
N LYS A 131 23.55 0.83 -13.32
CA LYS A 131 24.53 0.71 -14.41
C LYS A 131 25.23 2.04 -14.73
N SER A 132 24.79 3.14 -14.13
CA SER A 132 25.42 4.45 -14.29
C SER A 132 26.64 4.61 -13.38
N GLU A 133 27.84 4.53 -13.94
CA GLU A 133 29.09 4.73 -13.18
C GLU A 133 29.13 6.08 -12.46
N THR A 134 28.61 7.13 -13.11
CA THR A 134 28.61 8.49 -12.55
C THR A 134 27.72 8.57 -11.31
N ILE A 135 26.48 8.08 -11.41
CA ILE A 135 25.53 8.10 -10.30
C ILE A 135 26.02 7.18 -9.18
N MET A 136 26.38 5.93 -9.50
CA MET A 136 26.81 4.97 -8.49
C MET A 136 28.09 5.42 -7.75
N LYS A 137 29.05 6.04 -8.43
CA LYS A 137 30.24 6.63 -7.78
C LYS A 137 29.87 7.79 -6.86
N LYS A 138 28.88 8.60 -7.23
CA LYS A 138 28.39 9.68 -6.37
C LYS A 138 27.66 9.15 -5.15
N LEU A 139 26.80 8.13 -5.31
CA LEU A 139 26.10 7.49 -4.20
C LEU A 139 27.06 6.84 -3.20
N LYS A 140 28.08 6.12 -3.68
CA LYS A 140 29.15 5.55 -2.84
C LYS A 140 29.92 6.60 -2.04
N LYS A 141 30.11 7.81 -2.59
CA LYS A 141 30.75 8.94 -1.89
C LYS A 141 29.83 9.65 -0.90
N GLY A 142 28.51 9.46 -1.01
CA GLY A 142 27.51 10.13 -0.18
C GLY A 142 27.60 9.75 1.30
N ASN A 143 28.09 8.53 1.60
CA ASN A 143 28.15 7.93 2.94
C ASN A 143 26.78 7.99 3.64
N TYR A 144 25.76 7.43 2.99
CA TYR A 144 24.40 7.35 3.55
C TYR A 144 24.33 6.34 4.69
N ASP A 145 23.47 6.60 5.67
CA ASP A 145 23.26 5.74 6.83
C ASP A 145 22.10 4.75 6.63
N VAL A 146 21.16 5.07 5.74
CA VAL A 146 19.99 4.24 5.42
C VAL A 146 19.42 4.61 4.05
N LEU A 147 18.85 3.62 3.36
CA LEU A 147 18.03 3.80 2.18
C LEU A 147 16.54 3.67 2.56
N PHE A 148 15.74 4.70 2.25
CA PHE A 148 14.29 4.70 2.44
C PHE A 148 13.58 4.65 1.08
N SER A 149 12.66 3.72 0.88
CA SER A 149 12.11 3.45 -0.45
C SER A 149 10.63 3.08 -0.40
N ASP A 150 9.88 3.47 -1.44
CA ASP A 150 8.67 2.76 -1.81
C ASP A 150 9.01 1.72 -2.89
N PRO A 151 8.79 0.41 -2.67
CA PRO A 151 9.23 -0.64 -3.58
C PRO A 151 8.39 -0.76 -4.86
N VAL A 152 7.44 0.15 -5.11
CA VAL A 152 6.66 0.18 -6.37
C VAL A 152 7.55 0.18 -7.61
N TYR A 153 8.72 0.82 -7.52
CA TYR A 153 9.79 0.67 -8.50
C TYR A 153 10.94 -0.16 -7.90
N PRO A 154 11.42 -1.22 -8.61
CA PRO A 154 12.47 -2.10 -8.08
C PRO A 154 13.83 -1.39 -7.99
N GLY A 155 14.83 -2.07 -7.41
CA GLY A 155 16.24 -1.66 -7.44
C GLY A 155 16.76 -0.99 -6.16
N SER A 156 15.87 -0.62 -5.23
CA SER A 156 16.28 -0.03 -3.94
C SER A 156 17.00 -1.03 -3.03
N ASP A 157 16.57 -2.30 -3.03
CA ASP A 157 17.26 -3.43 -2.40
C ASP A 157 18.64 -3.69 -2.99
N LEU A 158 18.73 -3.78 -4.33
CA LEU A 158 19.99 -3.96 -5.03
C LEU A 158 20.96 -2.81 -4.75
N THR A 159 20.45 -1.57 -4.76
CA THR A 159 21.25 -0.38 -4.47
C THR A 159 21.72 -0.35 -3.02
N ALA A 160 20.84 -0.66 -2.06
CA ALA A 160 21.20 -0.73 -0.64
C ALA A 160 22.31 -1.77 -0.39
N ASP A 161 22.21 -2.94 -1.03
CA ASP A 161 23.22 -4.00 -0.97
C ASP A 161 24.58 -3.55 -1.58
N ILE A 162 24.57 -2.93 -2.76
CA ILE A 162 25.79 -2.40 -3.40
C ILE A 162 26.47 -1.32 -2.53
N LEU A 163 25.68 -0.52 -1.82
CA LEU A 163 26.18 0.54 -0.92
C LEU A 163 26.54 0.00 0.47
N GLY A 164 26.08 -1.19 0.84
CA GLY A 164 26.30 -1.79 2.16
C GLY A 164 25.53 -1.08 3.28
N ILE A 165 24.33 -0.55 2.99
CA ILE A 165 23.53 0.24 3.94
C ILE A 165 22.19 -0.43 4.27
N PRO A 166 21.64 -0.20 5.47
CA PRO A 166 20.29 -0.64 5.84
C PRO A 166 19.19 -0.14 4.89
N LEU A 167 18.10 -0.90 4.78
CA LEU A 167 16.98 -0.61 3.90
C LEU A 167 15.65 -0.61 4.64
N ILE A 168 14.83 0.41 4.39
CA ILE A 168 13.48 0.51 4.93
C ILE A 168 12.51 0.74 3.80
N TYR A 169 11.46 -0.09 3.75
CA TYR A 169 10.35 0.12 2.84
C TYR A 169 9.22 0.93 3.48
N SER A 170 8.63 1.83 2.70
CA SER A 170 7.26 2.28 2.89
C SER A 170 6.41 1.59 1.82
N LEU A 171 5.52 0.68 2.23
CA LEU A 171 4.69 -0.08 1.31
C LEU A 171 3.22 0.04 1.71
N ARG A 172 2.31 0.16 0.74
CA ARG A 172 0.85 0.14 1.00
C ARG A 172 0.27 -1.27 0.88
N PHE A 173 0.54 -1.95 -0.23
CA PHE A 173 0.30 -3.37 -0.42
C PHE A 173 1.08 -3.84 -1.66
N SER A 174 1.22 -5.14 -1.83
CA SER A 174 1.43 -5.77 -3.14
C SER A 174 0.25 -6.69 -3.49
N LEU A 175 0.07 -7.02 -4.77
CA LEU A 175 -1.05 -7.83 -5.24
C LEU A 175 -1.08 -9.19 -4.52
N ALA A 176 -2.22 -9.56 -3.93
CA ALA A 176 -2.33 -10.73 -3.04
C ALA A 176 -1.27 -10.80 -1.93
N HIS A 177 -0.81 -9.64 -1.43
CA HIS A 177 0.26 -9.51 -0.44
C HIS A 177 1.54 -10.27 -0.83
N ASN A 178 1.81 -10.44 -2.12
CA ASN A 178 2.90 -11.26 -2.63
C ASN A 178 4.27 -10.85 -2.06
N TRP A 179 4.64 -9.58 -2.09
CA TRP A 179 5.94 -9.10 -1.62
C TRP A 179 6.08 -9.27 -0.11
N GLU A 180 5.07 -8.85 0.64
CA GLU A 180 5.06 -8.93 2.09
C GLU A 180 5.10 -10.39 2.56
N ARG A 181 4.36 -11.29 1.92
CA ARG A 181 4.27 -12.70 2.29
C ARG A 181 5.45 -13.52 1.77
N MET A 182 5.77 -13.41 0.49
CA MET A 182 6.78 -14.25 -0.16
C MET A 182 8.20 -13.78 0.15
N CYS A 183 8.43 -12.46 0.13
CA CYS A 183 9.76 -11.89 0.34
C CYS A 183 9.95 -11.49 1.81
N GLY A 184 8.98 -10.75 2.37
CA GLY A 184 9.00 -10.27 3.75
C GLY A 184 8.53 -11.27 4.82
N GLN A 185 8.08 -12.46 4.42
CA GLN A 185 7.59 -13.53 5.31
C GLN A 185 6.40 -13.15 6.23
N LEU A 186 5.72 -12.04 5.96
CA LEU A 186 4.55 -11.61 6.73
C LEU A 186 3.39 -12.61 6.54
N PRO A 187 2.87 -13.24 7.61
CA PRO A 187 1.81 -14.22 7.45
C PRO A 187 0.54 -13.61 6.84
N ALA A 188 -0.07 -14.33 5.90
CA ALA A 188 -1.38 -14.01 5.34
C ALA A 188 -2.23 -15.30 5.20
N PRO A 189 -2.76 -15.86 6.30
CA PRO A 189 -3.56 -17.08 6.23
C PRO A 189 -4.79 -16.87 5.34
N PRO A 190 -4.94 -17.60 4.21
CA PRO A 190 -6.02 -17.34 3.24
C PRO A 190 -7.41 -17.72 3.77
N SER A 191 -7.49 -18.35 4.95
CA SER A 191 -8.75 -18.67 5.63
C SER A 191 -9.48 -17.45 6.17
N PHE A 192 -8.79 -16.34 6.45
CA PHE A 192 -9.39 -15.11 6.96
C PHE A 192 -8.68 -13.81 6.52
N VAL A 193 -7.48 -13.87 5.92
CA VAL A 193 -6.82 -12.71 5.33
C VAL A 193 -7.16 -12.67 3.83
N PRO A 194 -8.04 -11.76 3.37
CA PRO A 194 -8.34 -11.65 1.95
C PRO A 194 -7.08 -11.17 1.20
N GLY A 195 -6.84 -11.76 0.02
CA GLY A 195 -5.77 -11.30 -0.86
C GLY A 195 -6.02 -9.86 -1.26
N ALA A 196 -5.02 -8.98 -1.15
CA ALA A 196 -5.15 -7.60 -1.59
C ALA A 196 -5.67 -7.55 -3.04
N MET A 197 -6.67 -6.70 -3.31
CA MET A 197 -7.38 -6.57 -4.59
C MET A 197 -8.41 -7.67 -4.91
N SER A 198 -8.63 -8.64 -4.03
CA SER A 198 -9.62 -9.71 -4.25
C SER A 198 -11.07 -9.25 -4.10
N LYS A 199 -11.30 -8.07 -3.48
CA LYS A 199 -12.62 -7.52 -3.13
C LYS A 199 -13.39 -8.40 -2.14
N LEU A 200 -12.67 -9.23 -1.36
CA LEU A 200 -13.22 -10.04 -0.28
C LEU A 200 -13.04 -9.35 1.07
N THR A 201 -13.80 -9.79 2.08
CA THR A 201 -13.64 -9.34 3.47
C THR A 201 -12.93 -10.41 4.31
N ASP A 202 -12.61 -10.08 5.57
CA ASP A 202 -12.10 -11.05 6.55
C ASP A 202 -13.14 -12.10 7.01
N LYS A 203 -14.41 -11.90 6.66
CA LYS A 203 -15.52 -12.81 6.94
C LYS A 203 -15.97 -13.51 5.67
N MET A 204 -15.28 -14.60 5.34
CA MET A 204 -15.54 -15.39 4.14
C MET A 204 -16.29 -16.70 4.42
N ASN A 205 -17.28 -17.01 3.58
CA ASN A 205 -17.86 -18.35 3.50
C ASN A 205 -16.91 -19.35 2.80
N PHE A 206 -17.32 -20.61 2.64
CA PHE A 206 -16.46 -21.62 2.01
C PHE A 206 -16.07 -21.28 0.56
N SER A 207 -17.03 -20.85 -0.26
CA SER A 207 -16.79 -20.50 -1.66
C SER A 207 -15.87 -19.30 -1.80
N GLU A 208 -16.03 -18.30 -0.93
CA GLU A 208 -15.14 -17.13 -0.87
C GLU A 208 -13.74 -17.51 -0.42
N ARG A 209 -13.59 -18.39 0.58
CA ARG A 209 -12.27 -18.92 0.97
C ARG A 209 -11.60 -19.73 -0.13
N LEU A 210 -12.37 -20.56 -0.85
CA LEU A 210 -11.86 -21.29 -2.01
C LEU A 210 -11.36 -20.33 -3.08
N TRP A 211 -12.15 -19.30 -3.39
CA TRP A 211 -11.75 -18.26 -4.33
C TRP A 211 -10.50 -17.51 -3.86
N ASN A 212 -10.42 -17.16 -2.57
CA ASN A 212 -9.26 -16.47 -2.00
C ASN A 212 -7.99 -17.31 -2.17
N VAL A 213 -8.04 -18.61 -1.86
CA VAL A 213 -6.90 -19.53 -2.05
C VAL A 213 -6.47 -19.59 -3.51
N LEU A 214 -7.41 -19.74 -4.43
CA LEU A 214 -7.12 -19.75 -5.87
C LEU A 214 -6.56 -18.42 -6.35
N PHE A 215 -7.06 -17.30 -5.81
CA PHE A 215 -6.58 -15.97 -6.13
C PHE A 215 -5.11 -15.80 -5.71
N TYR A 216 -4.75 -16.15 -4.46
CA TYR A 216 -3.35 -16.14 -4.03
C TYR A 216 -2.45 -16.98 -4.95
N ALA A 217 -2.84 -18.23 -5.23
CA ALA A 217 -2.06 -19.12 -6.07
C ALA A 217 -1.87 -18.57 -7.49
N LEU A 218 -2.93 -18.00 -8.09
CA LEU A 218 -2.86 -17.41 -9.41
C LEU A 218 -1.95 -16.17 -9.42
N GLN A 219 -2.07 -15.27 -8.44
CA GLN A 219 -1.22 -14.08 -8.40
C GLN A 219 0.25 -14.43 -8.16
N ASP A 220 0.53 -15.42 -7.32
CA ASP A 220 1.91 -15.88 -7.08
C ASP A 220 2.57 -16.36 -8.38
N VAL A 221 1.85 -17.15 -9.19
CA VAL A 221 2.34 -17.59 -10.50
C VAL A 221 2.52 -16.41 -11.45
N VAL A 222 1.55 -15.50 -11.55
CA VAL A 222 1.62 -14.36 -12.47
C VAL A 222 2.79 -13.43 -12.11
N ILE A 223 2.94 -13.08 -10.84
CA ILE A 223 4.03 -12.22 -10.37
C ILE A 223 5.39 -12.91 -10.57
N ASP A 224 5.51 -14.20 -10.25
CA ASP A 224 6.74 -14.96 -10.50
C ASP A 224 7.16 -14.93 -11.98
N GLN A 225 6.23 -15.26 -12.87
CA GLN A 225 6.52 -15.41 -14.30
C GLN A 225 6.81 -14.08 -15.01
N PHE A 226 6.12 -12.99 -14.63
CA PHE A 226 6.15 -11.73 -15.38
C PHE A 226 6.87 -10.58 -14.66
N MET A 227 7.39 -10.82 -13.46
CA MET A 227 8.14 -9.81 -12.70
C MET A 227 9.40 -10.39 -12.05
N TRP A 228 9.27 -11.40 -11.18
CA TRP A 228 10.43 -11.91 -10.42
C TRP A 228 11.50 -12.54 -11.31
N LYS A 229 11.13 -13.38 -12.28
CA LYS A 229 12.12 -13.99 -13.18
C LYS A 229 12.96 -12.97 -13.95
N ASP A 230 12.34 -11.88 -14.41
CA ASP A 230 13.06 -10.83 -15.13
C ASP A 230 13.96 -10.03 -14.18
N LEU A 231 13.51 -9.76 -12.95
CA LEU A 231 14.32 -9.11 -11.92
C LEU A 231 15.49 -9.97 -11.48
N ASP A 232 15.29 -11.27 -11.22
CA ASP A 232 16.34 -12.21 -10.85
C ASP A 232 17.43 -12.28 -11.92
N LYS A 233 17.04 -12.29 -13.20
CA LYS A 233 17.98 -12.22 -14.32
C LYS A 233 18.78 -10.92 -14.29
N TYR A 234 18.11 -9.79 -14.13
CA TYR A 234 18.77 -8.47 -14.08
C TYR A 234 19.73 -8.37 -12.89
N TYR A 235 19.29 -8.79 -11.70
CA TYR A 235 20.06 -8.71 -10.47
C TYR A 235 21.28 -9.62 -10.56
N SER A 236 21.11 -10.82 -11.11
CA SER A 236 22.21 -11.75 -11.36
C SER A 236 23.24 -11.20 -12.35
N GLU A 237 22.81 -10.50 -13.40
CA GLU A 237 23.69 -9.82 -14.35
C GLU A 237 24.54 -8.74 -13.66
N VAL A 238 23.90 -7.89 -12.85
CA VAL A 238 24.60 -6.81 -12.13
C VAL A 238 25.57 -7.35 -11.08
N LYS A 239 25.16 -8.37 -10.33
CA LYS A 239 25.96 -8.97 -9.25
C LYS A 239 27.05 -9.92 -9.76
N GLY A 240 26.89 -10.47 -10.95
CA GLY A 240 27.76 -11.51 -11.51
C GLY A 240 27.55 -12.91 -10.90
N THR A 241 26.54 -13.09 -10.05
CA THR A 241 26.19 -14.36 -9.39
C THR A 241 24.67 -14.55 -9.37
N PRO A 242 24.16 -15.80 -9.40
CA PRO A 242 22.72 -16.05 -9.24
C PRO A 242 22.17 -15.35 -7.99
N THR A 243 21.18 -14.48 -8.19
CA THR A 243 20.64 -13.60 -7.14
C THR A 243 19.13 -13.51 -7.28
N SER A 244 18.40 -13.84 -6.22
CA SER A 244 16.94 -13.65 -6.18
C SER A 244 16.58 -12.25 -5.68
N ALA A 245 15.82 -11.52 -6.49
CA ALA A 245 15.31 -10.20 -6.13
C ALA A 245 14.32 -10.27 -4.96
N CYS A 246 13.50 -11.33 -4.88
CA CYS A 246 12.58 -11.50 -3.75
C CYS A 246 13.35 -11.77 -2.43
N GLU A 247 14.41 -12.58 -2.45
CA GLU A 247 15.25 -12.77 -1.26
C GLU A 247 15.96 -11.47 -0.85
N MET A 248 16.46 -10.69 -1.82
CA MET A 248 17.06 -9.39 -1.55
C MET A 248 16.07 -8.40 -0.93
N MET A 249 14.86 -8.29 -1.49
CA MET A 249 13.77 -7.50 -0.92
C MET A 249 13.44 -7.95 0.52
N GLY A 250 13.44 -9.26 0.77
CA GLY A 250 13.23 -9.84 2.11
C GLY A 250 14.28 -9.46 3.15
N ASN A 251 15.42 -8.88 2.76
CA ASN A 251 16.46 -8.43 3.68
C ASN A 251 16.24 -7.00 4.22
N ALA A 252 15.17 -6.32 3.81
CA ALA A 252 14.82 -5.01 4.38
C ALA A 252 14.67 -5.07 5.91
N ASP A 253 15.24 -4.07 6.59
CA ASP A 253 15.28 -3.96 8.05
C ASP A 253 13.91 -3.66 8.63
N PHE A 254 13.12 -2.82 7.96
CA PHE A 254 11.72 -2.56 8.31
C PHE A 254 10.81 -2.42 7.10
N TRP A 255 9.58 -2.86 7.30
CA TRP A 255 8.46 -2.66 6.39
C TRP A 255 7.43 -1.74 7.06
N LEU A 256 7.47 -0.47 6.67
CA LEU A 256 6.53 0.54 7.12
C LEU A 256 5.26 0.47 6.25
N MET A 257 4.31 -0.34 6.70
CA MET A 257 3.03 -0.57 6.05
C MET A 257 2.12 0.66 6.18
N ARG A 258 1.68 1.24 5.07
CA ARG A 258 0.79 2.42 5.03
C ARG A 258 -0.69 2.09 5.28
N THR A 259 -0.96 1.07 6.09
CA THR A 259 -2.31 0.72 6.56
C THR A 259 -2.36 0.63 8.09
N TYR A 260 -3.56 0.52 8.63
CA TYR A 260 -3.88 0.38 10.05
C TYR A 260 -5.32 -0.14 10.19
N TRP A 261 -5.67 -0.66 11.38
CA TRP A 261 -6.90 -1.44 11.62
C TRP A 261 -8.21 -0.64 11.59
N ASP A 262 -8.11 0.68 11.64
CA ASP A 262 -9.24 1.59 11.37
C ASP A 262 -9.73 1.49 9.92
N PHE A 263 -8.85 1.09 8.99
CA PHE A 263 -9.13 0.93 7.57
C PHE A 263 -9.01 -0.53 7.11
N ASP A 264 -7.95 -1.23 7.49
CA ASP A 264 -7.66 -2.61 7.07
C ASP A 264 -8.33 -3.65 7.97
N PHE A 265 -8.25 -4.93 7.59
CA PHE A 265 -8.68 -6.06 8.42
C PHE A 265 -7.54 -6.60 9.29
N PRO A 266 -7.79 -7.04 10.54
CA PRO A 266 -6.76 -7.60 11.42
C PRO A 266 -6.03 -8.81 10.83
N ARG A 267 -4.70 -8.88 11.00
CA ARG A 267 -3.86 -10.01 10.55
C ARG A 267 -2.66 -10.23 11.47
N PRO A 268 -1.98 -11.40 11.41
CA PRO A 268 -0.74 -11.62 12.14
C PRO A 268 0.36 -10.64 11.73
N LEU A 269 1.23 -10.27 12.67
CA LEU A 269 2.29 -9.27 12.49
C LEU A 269 3.67 -9.83 12.79
N LEU A 270 4.68 -9.25 12.15
CA LEU A 270 6.09 -9.50 12.45
C LEU A 270 6.72 -8.29 13.13
N PRO A 271 7.79 -8.47 13.95
CA PRO A 271 8.40 -7.38 14.71
C PRO A 271 8.98 -6.25 13.84
N ASN A 272 9.41 -6.55 12.61
CA ASN A 272 9.95 -5.58 11.65
C ASN A 272 8.89 -5.00 10.69
N PHE A 273 7.61 -5.36 10.84
CA PHE A 273 6.50 -4.74 10.12
C PHE A 273 5.78 -3.73 11.03
N LYS A 274 5.69 -2.47 10.60
CA LYS A 274 5.11 -1.37 11.36
C LYS A 274 4.00 -0.71 10.56
N PHE A 275 2.84 -0.58 11.17
CA PHE A 275 1.61 -0.16 10.49
C PHE A 275 1.36 1.31 10.78
N ILE A 276 1.69 2.16 9.81
CA ILE A 276 1.71 3.62 9.88
C ILE A 276 0.61 4.25 9.02
N GLY A 277 -0.55 3.61 8.89
CA GLY A 277 -1.68 4.16 8.12
C GLY A 277 -2.06 5.58 8.55
N GLY A 278 -2.23 6.48 7.57
CA GLY A 278 -2.56 7.90 7.75
C GLY A 278 -1.38 8.86 7.99
N ILE A 279 -0.16 8.50 7.60
CA ILE A 279 1.04 9.36 7.74
C ILE A 279 0.91 10.80 7.19
N HIS A 280 0.09 10.98 6.15
CA HIS A 280 -0.14 12.28 5.51
C HIS A 280 -1.23 13.11 6.20
N CYS A 281 -2.05 12.51 7.06
CA CYS A 281 -3.15 13.20 7.74
C CYS A 281 -2.63 14.29 8.68
N LYS A 282 -3.40 15.36 8.82
CA LYS A 282 -3.04 16.52 9.64
C LYS A 282 -4.29 17.28 10.11
N PRO A 283 -4.21 18.05 11.21
CA PRO A 283 -5.28 18.94 11.61
C PRO A 283 -5.66 19.91 10.48
N ALA A 284 -6.94 20.27 10.39
CA ALA A 284 -7.42 21.22 9.40
C ALA A 284 -6.87 22.63 9.67
N LYS A 285 -6.45 23.30 8.59
CA LYS A 285 -6.08 24.71 8.59
C LYS A 285 -7.26 25.58 8.15
N PRO A 286 -7.26 26.90 8.46
CA PRO A 286 -8.27 27.81 7.94
C PRO A 286 -8.34 27.80 6.40
N LEU A 287 -9.57 27.78 5.87
CA LEU A 287 -9.79 27.78 4.42
C LEU A 287 -9.51 29.16 3.81
N PRO A 288 -9.12 29.22 2.52
CA PRO A 288 -9.06 30.48 1.78
C PRO A 288 -10.41 31.21 1.84
N LYS A 289 -10.39 32.55 1.99
CA LYS A 289 -11.59 33.38 2.23
C LYS A 289 -12.74 33.11 1.26
N GLU A 290 -12.45 32.93 -0.03
CA GLU A 290 -13.46 32.69 -1.05
C GLU A 290 -14.11 31.30 -0.95
N ILE A 291 -13.33 30.29 -0.56
CA ILE A 291 -13.83 28.94 -0.30
C ILE A 291 -14.67 28.96 0.97
N GLU A 292 -14.16 29.57 2.04
CA GLU A 292 -14.86 29.72 3.32
C GLU A 292 -16.23 30.38 3.14
N LYS A 293 -16.30 31.49 2.38
CA LYS A 293 -17.57 32.18 2.08
C LYS A 293 -18.59 31.26 1.41
N PHE A 294 -18.15 30.40 0.49
CA PHE A 294 -19.03 29.43 -0.16
C PHE A 294 -19.49 28.34 0.81
N VAL A 295 -18.57 27.82 1.64
CA VAL A 295 -18.88 26.82 2.67
C VAL A 295 -19.90 27.38 3.67
N GLN A 296 -19.75 28.62 4.13
CA GLN A 296 -20.68 29.25 5.05
C GLN A 296 -22.06 29.51 4.42
N SER A 297 -22.13 29.76 3.10
CA SER A 297 -23.41 29.91 2.38
C SER A 297 -24.28 28.65 2.34
N SER A 298 -23.78 27.51 2.80
CA SER A 298 -24.52 26.24 2.84
C SER A 298 -25.58 26.13 3.95
N GLY A 299 -25.63 27.06 4.89
CA GLY A 299 -26.57 27.00 6.01
C GLY A 299 -26.43 25.71 6.82
N ASP A 300 -27.54 25.14 7.25
CA ASP A 300 -27.57 23.90 8.05
C ASP A 300 -27.40 22.62 7.22
N ALA A 301 -27.69 22.70 5.92
CA ALA A 301 -27.51 21.58 4.99
C ALA A 301 -26.04 21.14 4.96
N GLY A 302 -25.11 22.09 5.08
CA GLY A 302 -23.67 21.83 5.08
C GLY A 302 -23.11 21.54 3.69
N ILE A 303 -21.91 20.97 3.65
CA ILE A 303 -21.17 20.74 2.41
C ILE A 303 -20.88 19.28 2.12
N VAL A 304 -20.73 18.99 0.84
CA VAL A 304 -20.17 17.75 0.31
C VAL A 304 -18.86 18.09 -0.40
N VAL A 305 -17.80 17.36 -0.04
CA VAL A 305 -16.51 17.44 -0.73
C VAL A 305 -16.50 16.35 -1.80
N PHE A 306 -16.04 16.65 -3.01
CA PHE A 306 -15.95 15.67 -4.09
C PHE A 306 -14.59 15.71 -4.78
N SER A 307 -13.85 14.59 -4.73
CA SER A 307 -12.54 14.46 -5.36
C SER A 307 -12.27 13.03 -5.85
N LEU A 308 -11.80 12.90 -7.09
CA LEU A 308 -11.39 11.62 -7.68
C LEU A 308 -9.85 11.42 -7.65
N GLY A 309 -9.17 12.10 -6.73
CA GLY A 309 -7.71 11.97 -6.55
C GLY A 309 -6.90 12.83 -7.51
N SER A 310 -5.59 12.55 -7.60
CA SER A 310 -4.62 13.34 -8.37
C SER A 310 -4.46 12.89 -9.83
N MET A 311 -4.68 11.60 -10.11
CA MET A 311 -4.47 11.00 -11.43
C MET A 311 -5.64 11.20 -12.38
N VAL A 312 -6.88 11.20 -11.87
CA VAL A 312 -8.08 11.46 -12.68
C VAL A 312 -8.33 12.97 -12.71
N LYS A 313 -7.96 13.63 -13.81
CA LYS A 313 -8.17 15.09 -13.98
C LYS A 313 -9.57 15.43 -14.46
N ASN A 314 -10.13 14.59 -15.32
CA ASN A 314 -11.43 14.76 -15.96
C ASN A 314 -12.13 13.42 -16.21
N LEU A 315 -13.38 13.51 -16.63
CA LEU A 315 -14.24 12.40 -17.04
C LEU A 315 -14.78 12.71 -18.44
N THR A 316 -15.38 11.73 -19.10
CA THR A 316 -16.15 11.99 -20.33
C THR A 316 -17.25 13.01 -20.06
N THR A 317 -17.58 13.83 -21.05
CA THR A 317 -18.60 14.89 -20.94
C THR A 317 -19.94 14.33 -20.47
N GLU A 318 -20.32 13.14 -20.95
CA GLU A 318 -21.53 12.43 -20.52
C GLU A 318 -21.52 12.13 -19.01
N LYS A 319 -20.46 11.49 -18.51
CA LYS A 319 -20.35 11.14 -17.08
C LYS A 319 -20.25 12.39 -16.20
N ALA A 320 -19.53 13.41 -16.65
CA ALA A 320 -19.41 14.68 -15.93
C ALA A 320 -20.76 15.40 -15.82
N ASN A 321 -21.56 15.44 -16.89
CA ASN A 321 -22.91 16.00 -16.88
C ASN A 321 -23.87 15.17 -16.02
N MET A 322 -23.81 13.84 -16.09
CA MET A 322 -24.62 12.96 -15.23
C MET A 322 -24.36 13.24 -13.74
N ILE A 323 -23.08 13.29 -13.35
CA ILE A 323 -22.70 13.59 -11.97
C ILE A 323 -23.14 15.00 -11.57
N ALA A 324 -22.91 16.00 -12.42
CA ALA A 324 -23.34 17.38 -12.17
C ALA A 324 -24.86 17.48 -11.95
N SER A 325 -25.66 16.75 -12.72
CA SER A 325 -27.12 16.68 -12.57
C SER A 325 -27.54 16.06 -11.24
N ALA A 326 -26.84 15.02 -10.78
CA ALA A 326 -27.10 14.41 -9.47
C ALA A 326 -26.77 15.37 -8.32
N LEU A 327 -25.60 16.03 -8.40
CA LEU A 327 -25.16 17.00 -7.41
C LEU A 327 -26.10 18.21 -7.33
N ALA A 328 -26.67 18.64 -8.45
CA ALA A 328 -27.64 19.74 -8.51
C ALA A 328 -28.93 19.46 -7.72
N GLN A 329 -29.26 18.18 -7.47
CA GLN A 329 -30.44 17.78 -6.69
C GLN A 329 -30.16 17.73 -5.18
N LEU A 330 -28.92 17.95 -4.74
CA LEU A 330 -28.57 17.94 -3.33
C LEU A 330 -28.86 19.30 -2.68
N PRO A 331 -29.38 19.34 -1.43
CA PRO A 331 -29.53 20.58 -0.68
C PRO A 331 -28.17 21.15 -0.22
N GLN A 332 -27.12 20.33 -0.16
CA GLN A 332 -25.77 20.76 0.22
C GLN A 332 -25.10 21.63 -0.83
N LYS A 333 -24.14 22.45 -0.39
CA LYS A 333 -23.14 23.01 -1.30
C LYS A 333 -22.06 21.98 -1.60
N VAL A 334 -21.66 21.87 -2.86
CA VAL A 334 -20.69 20.87 -3.30
C VAL A 334 -19.41 21.55 -3.76
N LEU A 335 -18.27 21.12 -3.23
CA LEU A 335 -16.95 21.52 -3.69
C LEU A 335 -16.33 20.36 -4.45
N TRP A 336 -16.23 20.51 -5.76
CA TRP A 336 -15.79 19.45 -6.66
C TRP A 336 -14.42 19.77 -7.26
N ARG A 337 -13.43 18.93 -6.95
CA ARG A 337 -12.14 18.95 -7.64
C ARG A 337 -12.29 18.32 -9.03
N TYR A 338 -12.18 19.14 -10.09
CA TYR A 338 -12.33 18.71 -11.48
C TYR A 338 -11.65 19.72 -12.42
N SER A 339 -10.79 19.22 -13.32
CA SER A 339 -10.01 20.03 -14.26
C SER A 339 -10.41 19.80 -15.73
N GLY A 340 -11.56 19.17 -15.97
CA GLY A 340 -12.11 19.00 -17.31
C GLY A 340 -12.98 20.18 -17.74
N GLU A 341 -13.63 20.02 -18.89
CA GLU A 341 -14.64 20.98 -19.37
C GLU A 341 -15.79 21.10 -18.37
N LYS A 342 -16.11 22.33 -17.96
CA LYS A 342 -17.17 22.60 -16.99
C LYS A 342 -18.49 21.94 -17.44
N PRO A 343 -19.12 21.06 -16.63
CA PRO A 343 -20.37 20.41 -17.02
C PRO A 343 -21.48 21.41 -17.31
N GLN A 344 -22.26 21.15 -18.36
CA GLN A 344 -23.36 22.01 -18.80
C GLN A 344 -24.53 21.97 -17.80
N THR A 345 -24.70 20.85 -17.09
CA THR A 345 -25.75 20.63 -16.09
C THR A 345 -25.33 21.00 -14.66
N LEU A 346 -24.25 21.78 -14.50
CA LEU A 346 -23.74 22.18 -13.19
C LEU A 346 -24.72 23.10 -12.44
N GLY A 347 -25.27 22.60 -11.33
CA GLY A 347 -26.17 23.37 -10.46
C GLY A 347 -25.46 24.51 -9.72
N SER A 348 -26.23 25.53 -9.31
CA SER A 348 -25.73 26.71 -8.56
C SER A 348 -25.24 26.38 -7.14
N ASN A 349 -25.54 25.18 -6.64
CA ASN A 349 -25.04 24.64 -5.38
C ASN A 349 -23.64 24.03 -5.50
N THR A 350 -23.11 23.83 -6.71
CA THR A 350 -21.82 23.17 -6.94
C THR A 350 -20.78 24.15 -7.48
N ARG A 351 -19.56 24.13 -6.92
CA ARG A 351 -18.40 24.85 -7.47
C ARG A 351 -17.29 23.86 -7.82
N VAL A 352 -16.69 24.09 -8.99
CA VAL A 352 -15.58 23.30 -9.52
C VAL A 352 -14.27 24.04 -9.28
N TYR A 353 -13.23 23.30 -8.90
CA TYR A 353 -11.87 23.78 -8.68
C TYR A 353 -10.85 22.83 -9.31
N ASP A 354 -9.74 23.34 -9.82
CA ASP A 354 -8.62 22.49 -10.26
C ASP A 354 -7.99 21.72 -9.10
N TRP A 355 -7.92 22.38 -7.94
CA TRP A 355 -7.42 21.82 -6.71
C TRP A 355 -8.22 22.37 -5.51
N ILE A 356 -8.46 21.51 -4.53
CA ILE A 356 -9.15 21.87 -3.28
C ILE A 356 -8.24 21.57 -2.08
N PRO A 357 -8.31 22.37 -0.99
CA PRO A 357 -7.66 22.02 0.28
C PRO A 357 -8.43 20.87 0.95
N GLN A 358 -8.33 19.66 0.39
CA GLN A 358 -9.17 18.50 0.74
C GLN A 358 -9.14 18.18 2.25
N ASN A 359 -7.96 18.05 2.85
CA ASN A 359 -7.81 17.84 4.30
C ASN A 359 -8.58 18.88 5.13
N ASP A 360 -8.45 20.15 4.76
CA ASP A 360 -9.01 21.27 5.53
C ASP A 360 -10.53 21.35 5.36
N LEU A 361 -11.03 21.04 4.17
CA LEU A 361 -12.45 20.89 3.91
C LEU A 361 -13.03 19.69 4.68
N LEU A 362 -12.36 18.55 4.70
CA LEU A 362 -12.82 17.37 5.44
C LEU A 362 -12.89 17.63 6.94
N GLY A 363 -11.93 18.39 7.50
CA GLY A 363 -11.96 18.80 8.90
C GLY A 363 -12.87 20.00 9.22
N HIS A 364 -13.56 20.56 8.22
CA HIS A 364 -14.46 21.69 8.46
C HIS A 364 -15.79 21.22 9.11
N PRO A 365 -16.32 21.91 10.15
CA PRO A 365 -17.53 21.46 10.87
C PRO A 365 -18.79 21.32 10.03
N LYS A 366 -18.88 22.02 8.90
CA LYS A 366 -20.01 21.93 7.96
C LYS A 366 -19.96 20.71 7.02
N THR A 367 -18.87 19.94 7.00
CA THR A 367 -18.73 18.80 6.10
C THR A 367 -19.60 17.64 6.54
N LYS A 368 -20.45 17.17 5.61
CA LYS A 368 -21.41 16.10 5.86
C LYS A 368 -21.00 14.77 5.22
N ALA A 369 -20.42 14.82 4.03
CA ALA A 369 -19.99 13.63 3.31
C ALA A 369 -18.81 13.94 2.37
N PHE A 370 -18.08 12.88 2.02
CA PHE A 370 -17.02 12.91 1.05
C PHE A 370 -17.32 11.95 -0.11
N ILE A 371 -17.51 12.49 -1.31
CA ILE A 371 -17.54 11.70 -2.54
C ILE A 371 -16.10 11.49 -2.99
N THR A 372 -15.67 10.24 -3.08
CA THR A 372 -14.27 9.87 -3.28
C THR A 372 -14.13 8.76 -4.30
N HIS A 373 -13.01 8.74 -5.03
CA HIS A 373 -12.61 7.56 -5.80
C HIS A 373 -12.20 6.36 -4.94
N GLY A 374 -12.11 6.47 -3.60
CA GLY A 374 -11.69 5.35 -2.74
C GLY A 374 -10.18 5.10 -2.69
N GLY A 375 -9.36 6.06 -3.13
CA GLY A 375 -7.91 6.00 -2.93
C GLY A 375 -7.55 6.08 -1.44
N THR A 376 -6.56 5.28 -1.02
CA THR A 376 -6.17 5.11 0.40
C THR A 376 -5.95 6.45 1.13
N ASN A 377 -5.30 7.44 0.49
CA ASN A 377 -5.03 8.73 1.14
C ASN A 377 -6.31 9.49 1.50
N GLY A 378 -7.27 9.54 0.56
CA GLY A 378 -8.54 10.22 0.79
C GLY A 378 -9.38 9.50 1.85
N ILE A 379 -9.32 8.17 1.89
CA ILE A 379 -9.98 7.37 2.93
C ILE A 379 -9.41 7.71 4.31
N TYR A 380 -8.08 7.77 4.44
CA TYR A 380 -7.46 8.13 5.71
C TYR A 380 -7.78 9.56 6.16
N GLU A 381 -7.82 10.54 5.25
CA GLU A 381 -8.26 11.90 5.60
C GLU A 381 -9.73 11.91 6.05
N ALA A 382 -10.59 11.13 5.41
CA ALA A 382 -11.99 11.00 5.81
C ALA A 382 -12.15 10.32 7.17
N ILE A 383 -11.40 9.24 7.44
CA ILE A 383 -11.35 8.60 8.76
C ILE A 383 -10.82 9.58 9.81
N TYR A 384 -9.70 10.26 9.54
CA TYR A 384 -9.08 11.21 10.45
C TYR A 384 -10.07 12.29 10.92
N HIS A 385 -10.85 12.85 9.99
CA HIS A 385 -11.85 13.89 10.27
C HIS A 385 -13.26 13.34 10.56
N GLY A 386 -13.45 12.03 10.56
CA GLY A 386 -14.72 11.38 10.84
C GLY A 386 -15.83 11.69 9.83
N VAL A 387 -15.51 11.75 8.53
CA VAL A 387 -16.46 12.09 7.45
C VAL A 387 -16.89 10.81 6.70
N PRO A 388 -18.19 10.49 6.62
CA PRO A 388 -18.66 9.31 5.89
C PRO A 388 -18.53 9.51 4.38
N MET A 389 -18.45 8.42 3.62
CA MET A 389 -18.02 8.45 2.23
C MET A 389 -19.04 7.87 1.24
N VAL A 390 -19.11 8.46 0.05
CA VAL A 390 -19.65 7.79 -1.15
C VAL A 390 -18.48 7.46 -2.07
N GLY A 391 -18.24 6.17 -2.30
CA GLY A 391 -17.17 5.68 -3.16
C GLY A 391 -17.59 5.61 -4.62
N ILE A 392 -16.78 6.15 -5.52
CA ILE A 392 -16.88 5.98 -6.98
C ILE A 392 -15.54 5.41 -7.46
N PRO A 393 -15.25 4.12 -7.20
CA PRO A 393 -13.97 3.54 -7.51
C PRO A 393 -13.73 3.53 -9.02
N MET A 394 -12.50 3.87 -9.41
CA MET A 394 -12.13 4.13 -10.80
C MET A 394 -11.17 3.07 -11.35
N PHE A 395 -10.17 2.65 -10.58
CA PHE A 395 -9.16 1.68 -11.03
C PHE A 395 -8.32 1.17 -9.84
N GLY A 396 -7.47 0.18 -10.07
CA GLY A 396 -6.48 -0.27 -9.08
C GLY A 396 -7.12 -0.79 -7.80
N ASP A 397 -6.60 -0.34 -6.65
CA ASP A 397 -7.02 -0.74 -5.29
C ASP A 397 -8.34 -0.15 -4.83
N GLN A 398 -8.82 0.86 -5.54
CA GLN A 398 -9.99 1.63 -5.12
C GLN A 398 -11.25 0.78 -4.88
N PRO A 399 -11.63 -0.19 -5.74
CA PRO A 399 -12.80 -1.03 -5.45
C PRO A 399 -12.62 -1.87 -4.19
N ASP A 400 -11.41 -2.40 -3.95
CA ASP A 400 -11.09 -3.22 -2.78
C ASP A 400 -11.11 -2.37 -1.50
N ASN A 401 -10.54 -1.17 -1.54
CA ASN A 401 -10.60 -0.22 -0.44
C ASN A 401 -12.06 0.14 -0.08
N MET A 402 -12.94 0.28 -1.07
CA MET A 402 -14.34 0.57 -0.82
C MET A 402 -15.06 -0.61 -0.15
N VAL A 403 -14.74 -1.86 -0.50
CA VAL A 403 -15.24 -3.05 0.22
C VAL A 403 -14.87 -3.00 1.71
N HIS A 404 -13.66 -2.57 2.05
CA HIS A 404 -13.25 -2.41 3.45
C HIS A 404 -14.10 -1.35 4.18
N MET A 405 -14.35 -0.21 3.53
CA MET A 405 -15.15 0.87 4.13
C MET A 405 -16.64 0.53 4.24
N GLU A 406 -17.19 -0.24 3.30
CA GLU A 406 -18.54 -0.80 3.38
C GLU A 406 -18.66 -1.83 4.50
N ALA A 407 -17.69 -2.74 4.63
CA ALA A 407 -17.66 -3.73 5.72
C ALA A 407 -17.59 -3.07 7.11
N LYS A 408 -16.97 -1.88 7.21
CA LYS A 408 -16.94 -1.07 8.44
C LYS A 408 -18.16 -0.14 8.59
N GLY A 409 -19.09 -0.14 7.63
CA GLY A 409 -20.32 0.66 7.66
C GLY A 409 -20.08 2.17 7.56
N ALA A 410 -19.00 2.59 6.91
CA ALA A 410 -18.58 3.99 6.81
C ALA A 410 -18.69 4.56 5.38
N ALA A 411 -19.08 3.74 4.41
CA ALA A 411 -19.26 4.17 3.03
C ALA A 411 -20.36 3.43 2.28
N VAL A 412 -20.83 4.04 1.19
CA VAL A 412 -21.67 3.43 0.14
C VAL A 412 -20.94 3.54 -1.20
N THR A 413 -20.89 2.47 -1.99
CA THR A 413 -20.24 2.47 -3.31
C THR A 413 -21.23 2.61 -4.46
N VAL A 414 -20.88 3.44 -5.44
CA VAL A 414 -21.58 3.57 -6.71
C VAL A 414 -20.59 3.37 -7.86
N LYS A 415 -20.86 2.42 -8.76
CA LYS A 415 -19.97 2.11 -9.88
C LYS A 415 -20.11 3.15 -10.98
N LEU A 416 -19.01 3.82 -11.35
CA LEU A 416 -19.00 4.89 -12.36
C LEU A 416 -19.73 4.52 -13.66
N ASN A 417 -19.42 3.33 -14.21
CA ASN A 417 -19.93 2.92 -15.51
C ASN A 417 -21.43 2.60 -15.50
N PHE A 418 -21.98 2.19 -14.36
CA PHE A 418 -23.38 1.78 -14.18
C PHE A 418 -24.21 2.75 -13.32
N MET A 419 -23.62 3.88 -12.92
CA MET A 419 -24.27 4.92 -12.12
C MET A 419 -25.41 5.58 -12.89
N THR A 420 -26.45 5.98 -12.16
CA THR A 420 -27.51 6.88 -12.63
C THR A 420 -27.51 8.15 -11.78
N ILE A 421 -28.29 9.15 -12.20
CA ILE A 421 -28.45 10.40 -11.44
C ILE A 421 -28.99 10.12 -10.04
N GLU A 422 -30.00 9.24 -9.96
CA GLU A 422 -30.67 8.85 -8.73
C GLU A 422 -29.73 8.06 -7.82
N SER A 423 -28.95 7.11 -8.36
CA SER A 423 -28.09 6.27 -7.52
C SER A 423 -27.00 7.06 -6.82
N LEU A 424 -26.40 8.07 -7.46
CA LEU A 424 -25.44 8.96 -6.79
C LEU A 424 -26.13 9.86 -5.76
N ARG A 425 -27.25 10.50 -6.12
CA ARG A 425 -28.01 11.35 -5.19
C ARG A 425 -28.42 10.56 -3.93
N ASP A 426 -28.95 9.36 -4.13
CA ASP A 426 -29.49 8.54 -3.06
C ASP A 426 -28.36 7.98 -2.17
N ALA A 427 -27.21 7.64 -2.75
CA ALA A 427 -26.02 7.26 -1.96
C ALA A 427 -25.55 8.41 -1.06
N VAL A 428 -25.48 9.65 -1.58
CA VAL A 428 -25.11 10.84 -0.78
C VAL A 428 -26.13 11.10 0.32
N ASN A 429 -27.43 11.05 -0.01
CA ASN A 429 -28.49 11.22 0.98
C ASN A 429 -28.45 10.13 2.06
N THR A 430 -28.13 8.89 1.69
CA THR A 430 -28.02 7.77 2.63
C THR A 430 -26.93 8.05 3.66
N VAL A 431 -25.71 8.34 3.23
CA VAL A 431 -24.58 8.52 4.18
C VAL A 431 -24.70 9.78 5.04
N ILE A 432 -25.48 10.78 4.59
CA ILE A 432 -25.74 12.01 5.35
C ILE A 432 -26.86 11.80 6.39
N ASN A 433 -27.94 11.10 6.01
CA ASN A 433 -29.16 11.04 6.81
C ASN A 433 -29.24 9.81 7.72
N ASP A 434 -28.64 8.69 7.32
CA ASP A 434 -28.51 7.52 8.19
C ASP A 434 -27.33 7.72 9.15
N LYS A 435 -27.69 7.88 10.44
CA LYS A 435 -26.73 8.17 11.52
C LYS A 435 -25.65 7.09 11.67
N SER A 436 -25.95 5.84 11.30
CA SER A 436 -25.00 4.74 11.46
C SER A 436 -23.69 4.97 10.72
N TYR A 437 -23.71 5.59 9.52
CA TYR A 437 -22.50 5.91 8.77
C TYR A 437 -21.62 6.92 9.51
N LYS A 438 -22.23 7.99 10.05
CA LYS A 438 -21.50 8.99 10.83
C LYS A 438 -20.97 8.39 12.13
N GLU A 439 -21.77 7.59 12.83
CA GLU A 439 -21.35 6.93 14.08
C GLU A 439 -20.18 5.96 13.85
N ASN A 440 -20.26 5.15 12.79
CA ASN A 440 -19.21 4.20 12.43
C ASN A 440 -17.90 4.93 12.06
N VAL A 441 -17.94 5.94 11.20
CA VAL A 441 -16.71 6.66 10.83
C VAL A 441 -16.13 7.47 12.00
N MET A 442 -16.95 7.99 12.91
CA MET A 442 -16.47 8.63 14.14
C MET A 442 -15.80 7.62 15.08
N ARG A 443 -16.30 6.38 15.15
CA ARG A 443 -15.62 5.29 15.86
C ARG A 443 -14.26 4.99 15.23
N LEU A 444 -14.17 4.92 13.90
CA LEU A 444 -12.89 4.72 13.20
C LEU A 444 -11.93 5.89 13.44
N SER A 445 -12.42 7.14 13.39
CA SER A 445 -11.66 8.34 13.72
C SER A 445 -11.07 8.26 15.13
N LYS A 446 -11.88 7.86 16.13
CA LYS A 446 -11.38 7.67 17.50
C LYS A 446 -10.25 6.64 17.55
N ILE A 447 -10.40 5.49 16.89
CA ILE A 447 -9.33 4.47 16.80
C ILE A 447 -8.09 5.02 16.08
N HIS A 448 -8.28 5.83 15.05
CA HIS A 448 -7.19 6.44 14.30
C HIS A 448 -6.30 7.34 15.18
N HIS A 449 -6.94 8.16 16.03
CA HIS A 449 -6.26 9.09 16.93
C HIS A 449 -5.76 8.43 18.22
N ASP A 450 -6.39 7.33 18.65
CA ASP A 450 -6.04 6.58 19.88
C ASP A 450 -4.84 5.64 19.64
N ARG A 451 -3.67 6.25 19.39
CA ARG A 451 -2.41 5.56 19.14
C ARG A 451 -1.32 6.11 20.08
N PRO A 452 -0.35 5.29 20.50
CA PRO A 452 0.73 5.73 21.40
C PRO A 452 1.63 6.78 20.75
N MET A 453 1.76 6.75 19.42
CA MET A 453 2.53 7.72 18.63
C MET A 453 1.75 8.08 17.37
N SER A 454 1.99 9.28 16.85
CA SER A 454 1.45 9.65 15.54
C SER A 454 2.05 8.72 14.46
N PRO A 455 1.31 8.40 13.38
CA PRO A 455 1.83 7.52 12.33
C PRO A 455 3.14 8.05 11.71
N ARG A 456 3.27 9.37 11.64
CA ARG A 456 4.47 10.04 11.13
C ARG A 456 5.64 9.91 12.07
N ASP A 457 5.44 10.16 13.37
CA ASP A 457 6.51 10.02 14.36
C ASP A 457 6.97 8.57 14.50
N GLU A 458 6.05 7.59 14.35
CA GLU A 458 6.39 6.17 14.35
C GLU A 458 7.27 5.81 13.14
N ALA A 459 6.92 6.28 11.94
CA ALA A 459 7.74 6.09 10.74
C ALA A 459 9.16 6.64 10.94
N VAL A 460 9.26 7.89 11.41
CA VAL A 460 10.56 8.54 11.66
C VAL A 460 11.35 7.82 12.74
N PHE A 461 10.70 7.38 13.83
CA PHE A 461 11.34 6.62 14.89
C PHE A 461 12.01 5.35 14.38
N TRP A 462 11.34 4.56 13.52
CA TRP A 462 11.90 3.32 12.99
C TRP A 462 13.02 3.57 11.97
N ILE A 463 12.95 4.69 11.24
CA ILE A 463 14.06 5.14 10.37
C ILE A 463 15.29 5.47 11.21
N GLU A 464 15.14 6.32 12.22
CA GLU A 464 16.25 6.66 13.10
C GLU A 464 16.75 5.45 13.92
N PHE A 465 15.85 4.55 14.34
CA PHE A 465 16.22 3.31 15.03
C PHE A 465 17.15 2.47 14.17
N THR A 466 16.84 2.32 12.90
CA THR A 466 17.64 1.55 11.95
C THR A 466 19.02 2.17 11.78
N MET A 467 19.10 3.50 11.66
CA MET A 467 20.37 4.21 11.60
C MET A 467 21.21 4.02 12.88
N ARG A 468 20.61 4.22 14.06
CA ARG A 468 21.29 4.08 15.36
C ARG A 468 21.84 2.68 15.58
N ASN A 469 21.14 1.65 15.10
CA ASN A 469 21.48 0.25 15.30
C ASN A 469 22.20 -0.40 14.11
N LYS A 470 22.45 0.36 13.03
CA LYS A 470 23.05 -0.14 11.78
C LYS A 470 22.28 -1.34 11.20
N GLY A 471 20.96 -1.22 11.17
CA GLY A 471 20.03 -2.26 10.75
C GLY A 471 19.18 -2.82 11.88
N ALA A 472 18.39 -3.85 11.56
CA ALA A 472 17.40 -4.47 12.44
C ALA A 472 17.36 -6.00 12.32
N LYS A 473 18.48 -6.64 11.96
CA LYS A 473 18.58 -8.10 11.74
C LYS A 473 18.02 -8.96 12.89
N HIS A 474 18.09 -8.48 14.13
CA HIS A 474 17.54 -9.17 15.32
C HIS A 474 16.00 -9.26 15.34
N LEU A 475 15.31 -8.50 14.47
CA LEU A 475 13.86 -8.56 14.31
C LEU A 475 13.42 -9.45 13.14
N LYS A 476 14.36 -9.95 12.33
CA LYS A 476 14.10 -10.88 11.22
C LYS A 476 13.77 -12.26 11.78
N VAL A 477 12.65 -12.81 11.35
CA VAL A 477 12.20 -14.15 11.82
C VAL A 477 12.92 -15.28 11.09
N GLN A 478 13.00 -16.45 11.73
CA GLN A 478 13.64 -17.64 11.16
C GLN A 478 12.98 -18.13 9.86
N ALA A 479 11.73 -17.73 9.57
CA ALA A 479 11.00 -18.13 8.37
C ALA A 479 11.76 -17.89 7.06
N HIS A 480 12.61 -16.86 7.00
CA HIS A 480 13.42 -16.57 5.83
C HIS A 480 14.47 -17.65 5.51
N GLU A 481 14.85 -18.47 6.48
CA GLU A 481 15.89 -19.51 6.35
C GLU A 481 15.28 -20.91 6.23
N LEU A 482 13.95 -21.03 6.26
CA LEU A 482 13.25 -22.31 6.16
C LEU A 482 12.88 -22.63 4.72
N THR A 483 13.00 -23.89 4.35
CA THR A 483 12.36 -24.38 3.12
C THR A 483 10.83 -24.35 3.24
N TRP A 484 10.12 -24.29 2.11
CA TRP A 484 8.66 -24.20 2.10
C TRP A 484 7.97 -25.35 2.87
N TYR A 485 8.53 -26.56 2.83
CA TYR A 485 7.96 -27.72 3.53
C TYR A 485 8.26 -27.69 5.04
N GLN A 486 9.41 -27.15 5.47
CA GLN A 486 9.72 -26.93 6.88
C GLN A 486 8.85 -25.81 7.47
N TYR A 487 8.67 -24.71 6.73
CA TYR A 487 7.80 -23.60 7.13
C TYR A 487 6.37 -24.06 7.43
N HIS A 488 5.86 -25.00 6.63
CA HIS A 488 4.55 -25.62 6.84
C HIS A 488 4.58 -26.92 7.67
N SER A 489 5.73 -27.28 8.24
CA SER A 489 5.93 -28.50 9.04
C SER A 489 5.48 -29.80 8.36
N LEU A 490 5.56 -29.85 7.03
CA LEU A 490 5.13 -31.01 6.23
C LEU A 490 6.06 -32.22 6.43
N ASP A 491 7.33 -31.98 6.71
CA ASP A 491 8.31 -32.98 7.11
C ASP A 491 7.92 -33.66 8.44
N VAL A 492 7.50 -32.88 9.43
CA VAL A 492 6.99 -33.38 10.72
C VAL A 492 5.69 -34.16 10.53
N LEU A 493 4.74 -33.62 9.75
CA LEU A 493 3.46 -34.29 9.47
C LEU A 493 3.68 -35.61 8.71
N ALA A 494 4.61 -35.63 7.74
CA ALA A 494 4.98 -36.85 7.03
C ALA A 494 5.59 -37.89 7.97
N PHE A 495 6.49 -37.46 8.89
CA PHE A 495 7.08 -38.35 9.89
C PHE A 495 6.02 -38.97 10.82
N LEU A 496 5.07 -38.17 11.32
CA LEU A 496 3.96 -38.66 12.16
C LEU A 496 3.07 -39.65 11.39
N LEU A 497 2.72 -39.34 10.14
CA LEU A 497 1.93 -40.22 9.29
C LEU A 497 2.61 -41.57 9.06
N ILE A 498 3.94 -41.58 8.86
CA ILE A 498 4.71 -42.82 8.73
C ILE A 498 4.62 -43.66 10.01
N ILE A 499 4.74 -43.05 11.19
CA ILE A 499 4.59 -43.76 12.47
C ILE A 499 3.19 -44.37 12.59
N ASP A 500 2.15 -43.60 12.32
CA ASP A 500 0.76 -44.08 12.41
C ASP A 500 0.51 -45.26 11.46
N LEU A 501 0.99 -45.17 10.21
CA LEU A 501 0.90 -46.26 9.24
C LEU A 501 1.67 -47.51 9.69
N LEU A 502 2.85 -47.35 10.30
CA LEU A 502 3.62 -48.45 10.86
C LEU A 502 2.89 -49.12 12.03
N LEU A 503 2.29 -48.34 12.93
CA LEU A 503 1.49 -48.87 14.05
C LEU A 503 0.26 -49.63 13.55
N ILE A 504 -0.48 -49.08 12.58
CA ILE A 504 -1.61 -49.76 11.94
C ILE A 504 -1.15 -51.06 11.28
N PHE A 505 -0.02 -51.05 10.58
CA PHE A 505 0.54 -52.24 9.96
C PHE A 505 0.93 -53.31 10.99
N ILE A 506 1.60 -52.93 12.08
CA ILE A 506 1.96 -53.84 13.18
C ILE A 506 0.69 -54.43 13.81
N LEU A 507 -0.31 -53.61 14.12
CA LEU A 507 -1.58 -54.06 14.67
C LEU A 507 -2.29 -55.03 13.71
N PHE A 508 -2.37 -54.70 12.43
CA PHE A 508 -2.95 -55.57 11.41
C PHE A 508 -2.21 -56.91 11.30
N LYS A 509 -0.87 -56.91 11.28
CA LYS A 509 -0.05 -58.13 11.23
C LYS A 509 -0.19 -58.96 12.49
N SER A 510 -0.20 -58.34 13.67
CA SER A 510 -0.44 -58.99 14.95
C SER A 510 -1.84 -59.62 15.01
N CYS A 511 -2.88 -58.88 14.65
CA CYS A 511 -4.25 -59.40 14.57
C CYS A 511 -4.37 -60.54 13.55
N SER A 512 -3.77 -60.41 12.36
CA SER A 512 -3.75 -61.47 11.34
C SER A 512 -2.98 -62.71 11.82
N PHE A 513 -1.87 -62.53 12.54
CA PHE A 513 -1.11 -63.62 13.13
C PHE A 513 -1.91 -64.32 14.24
N CYS A 514 -2.52 -63.56 15.16
CA CYS A 514 -3.42 -64.09 16.18
C CYS A 514 -4.60 -64.83 15.57
N PHE A 515 -5.22 -64.29 14.52
CA PHE A 515 -6.33 -64.94 13.81
C PHE A 515 -5.89 -66.24 13.12
N LYS A 516 -4.76 -66.23 12.40
CA LYS A 516 -4.19 -67.46 11.83
C LYS A 516 -3.84 -68.50 12.89
N ARG A 517 -3.36 -68.10 14.06
CA ARG A 517 -2.99 -69.02 15.15
C ARG A 517 -4.21 -69.55 15.92
N CYS A 518 -5.24 -68.74 16.13
CA CYS A 518 -6.44 -69.13 16.87
C CYS A 518 -7.49 -69.84 15.99
N CYS A 519 -7.61 -69.48 14.71
CA CYS A 519 -8.61 -70.05 13.80
C CYS A 519 -8.05 -71.16 12.89
N SER A 520 -6.73 -71.34 12.80
CA SER A 520 -6.13 -72.51 12.13
C SER A 520 -5.91 -73.65 13.14
N ARG A 521 -7.02 -74.19 13.67
CA ARG A 521 -7.01 -75.53 14.28
C ARG A 521 -6.80 -76.52 13.13
N LYS A 522 -5.67 -77.22 13.14
CA LYS A 522 -5.36 -78.35 12.25
C LYS A 522 -6.56 -79.29 12.17
N ASN A 523 -7.08 -79.54 10.97
CA ASN A 523 -7.86 -80.75 10.69
C ASN A 523 -6.95 -81.95 10.97
N THR A 524 -7.07 -82.54 12.15
CA THR A 524 -6.38 -83.79 12.50
C THR A 524 -6.96 -84.88 11.59
N LYS A 525 -6.18 -85.35 10.61
CA LYS A 525 -6.54 -86.56 9.84
C LYS A 525 -6.69 -87.71 10.84
N ARG A 526 -7.92 -88.23 10.99
CA ARG A 526 -8.19 -89.53 11.62
C ARG A 526 -7.45 -90.59 10.80
N LYS A 527 -6.53 -91.35 11.41
CA LYS A 527 -6.07 -92.63 10.85
C LYS A 527 -7.26 -93.58 10.86
N ALA A 528 -7.61 -94.14 9.70
CA ALA A 528 -8.50 -95.28 9.62
C ALA A 528 -7.70 -96.55 9.94
N GLU A 529 -8.23 -97.36 10.85
CA GLU A 529 -7.86 -98.77 11.06
C GLU A 529 -8.41 -99.64 9.93
#